data_AF-A0A564HD94-F1
#
_entry.id   AF-A0A564HD94-F1
#
_cell.length_a   1.000
_cell.length_b   1.000
_cell.length_c   1.000
_cell.angle_alpha   90.00
_cell.angle_beta   90.00
_cell.angle_gamma   90.00
#
_symmetry.space_group_name_H-M   'P 1'
#
loop_
_entity.id
_entity.type
_entity.pdbx_description
1 polymer ?
#
loop_
_entity_poly.entity_id
_entity_poly.type
_entity_poly.pdbx_seq_one_letter_code
_entity_poly.pdbx_strand_id
1 'polypeptide(L)'
;MRRLPLLLNFLRTQRSGTMKNKDEQTGLVGLAIGAAVIGLVSAQKPINRDSIVEELVRLGRQKGDGVEDEIFKQAAILVRKGM
;
A
#
# COMPACT_ATOMS: atom_id res chain seq x y z
N MET A 1 -7.91 14.20 -42.95
CA MET A 1 -6.98 13.38 -42.15
C MET A 1 -6.35 14.20 -41.01
N ARG A 2 -6.96 14.28 -39.82
CA ARG A 2 -6.31 14.77 -38.56
C ARG A 2 -7.08 14.25 -37.33
N ARG A 3 -6.91 12.98 -36.95
CA ARG A 3 -7.47 12.40 -35.70
C ARG A 3 -6.41 11.67 -34.84
N LEU A 4 -5.12 11.85 -35.13
CA LEU A 4 -4.04 11.17 -34.40
C LEU A 4 -3.65 11.76 -33.01
N PRO A 5 -3.78 13.08 -32.71
CA PRO A 5 -3.18 13.61 -31.47
C PRO A 5 -3.93 13.23 -30.19
N LEU A 6 -5.25 13.00 -30.26
CA LEU A 6 -6.06 12.62 -29.09
C LEU A 6 -5.75 11.21 -28.60
N LEU A 7 -5.57 10.25 -29.51
CA LEU A 7 -5.24 8.87 -29.15
C LEU A 7 -3.84 8.77 -28.54
N LEU A 8 -2.88 9.56 -29.05
CA LEU A 8 -1.52 9.60 -28.51
C LEU A 8 -1.49 10.24 -27.11
N ASN A 9 -2.25 11.31 -26.89
CA ASN A 9 -2.41 11.92 -25.57
C ASN A 9 -3.14 10.98 -24.59
N PHE A 10 -4.16 10.26 -25.06
CA PHE A 10 -4.86 9.27 -24.26
C PHE A 10 -3.94 8.11 -23.86
N LEU A 11 -3.15 7.56 -24.80
CA LEU A 11 -2.16 6.51 -24.52
C LEU A 11 -1.01 7.00 -23.62
N ARG A 12 -0.62 8.28 -23.72
CA ARG A 12 0.36 8.91 -22.82
C ARG A 12 -0.19 9.07 -21.39
N THR A 13 -1.46 9.45 -21.25
CA THR A 13 -2.16 9.47 -19.95
C THR A 13 -2.29 8.07 -19.36
N GLN A 14 -2.63 7.06 -20.18
CA GLN A 14 -2.71 5.66 -19.73
C GLN A 14 -1.33 5.09 -19.33
N ARG A 15 -0.25 5.50 -20.00
CA ARG A 15 1.13 5.16 -19.60
C ARG A 15 1.61 5.91 -18.36
N SER A 16 1.11 7.12 -18.12
CA SER A 16 1.45 7.89 -16.91
C SER A 16 0.73 7.36 -15.66
N GLY A 17 -0.39 6.63 -15.81
CA GLY A 17 -1.15 6.05 -14.70
C GLY A 17 -0.61 4.73 -14.15
N THR A 18 0.45 4.16 -14.74
CA THR A 18 0.94 2.80 -14.41
C THR A 18 2.32 2.76 -13.74
N MET A 19 2.88 3.91 -13.38
CA MET A 19 4.06 3.99 -12.51
C MET A 19 3.76 4.92 -11.34
N LYS A 20 3.13 4.39 -10.28
CA LYS A 20 3.04 5.08 -8.98
C LYS A 20 4.46 5.32 -8.48
N ASN A 21 4.74 6.54 -8.05
CA ASN A 21 6.08 6.97 -7.69
C ASN A 21 6.61 6.14 -6.51
N LYS A 22 7.89 5.71 -6.54
CA LYS A 22 8.47 4.87 -5.45
C LYS A 22 8.36 5.55 -4.08
N ASP A 23 8.41 6.87 -4.06
CA ASP A 23 8.30 7.68 -2.84
C ASP A 23 6.87 7.67 -2.28
N GLU A 24 5.86 7.73 -3.15
CA GLU A 24 4.45 7.61 -2.75
C GLU A 24 4.16 6.22 -2.19
N GLN A 25 4.71 5.17 -2.82
CA GLN A 25 4.56 3.80 -2.32
C GLN A 25 5.22 3.62 -0.95
N THR A 26 6.41 4.21 -0.75
CA THR A 26 7.11 4.18 0.54
C THR A 26 6.30 4.88 1.62
N GLY A 27 5.73 6.05 1.31
CA GLY A 27 4.85 6.79 2.23
C GLY A 27 3.60 5.98 2.61
N LEU A 28 2.95 5.35 1.63
CA LEU A 28 1.77 4.51 1.86
C LEU A 28 2.07 3.28 2.71
N VAL A 29 3.23 2.65 2.52
CA VAL A 29 3.68 1.53 3.34
C VAL A 29 3.91 1.96 4.80
N GLY A 30 4.54 3.11 5.02
CA GLY A 30 4.69 3.68 6.36
C GLY A 30 3.34 3.98 7.03
N LEU A 31 2.38 4.51 6.27
CA LEU A 31 1.02 4.73 6.77
C LEU A 31 0.32 3.43 7.16
N ALA A 32 0.47 2.36 6.38
CA ALA A 32 -0.12 1.05 6.70
C ALA A 32 0.44 0.49 8.02
N ILE A 33 1.75 0.63 8.26
CA ILE A 33 2.39 0.25 9.52
C ILE A 33 1.82 1.08 10.67
N GLY A 34 1.74 2.41 10.50
CA GLY A 34 1.14 3.30 11.50
C GLY A 34 -0.30 2.93 11.85
N ALA A 35 -1.12 2.62 10.84
CA ALA A 35 -2.49 2.18 11.04
C ALA A 35 -2.58 0.86 11.83
N ALA A 36 -1.71 -0.10 11.55
CA ALA A 36 -1.64 -1.35 12.31
C ALA A 36 -1.25 -1.11 13.78
N VAL A 37 -0.25 -0.27 14.03
CA VAL A 37 0.18 0.07 15.40
C VAL A 37 -0.95 0.77 16.16
N ILE A 38 -1.64 1.74 15.55
CA ILE A 38 -2.80 2.41 16.16
C ILE A 38 -3.91 1.40 16.47
N GLY A 39 -4.18 0.46 15.56
CA GLY A 39 -5.15 -0.62 15.79
C GLY A 39 -4.80 -1.48 17.01
N LEU A 40 -3.54 -1.85 17.18
CA LEU A 40 -3.07 -2.60 18.36
C LEU A 40 -3.18 -1.79 19.65
N VAL A 41 -2.80 -0.50 19.63
CA VAL A 41 -2.94 0.42 20.77
C VAL A 41 -4.40 0.52 21.19
N SER A 42 -5.31 0.75 20.24
CA SER A 42 -6.74 0.87 20.49
C SER A 42 -7.35 -0.43 21.03
N ALA A 43 -6.82 -1.58 20.61
CA ALA A 43 -7.25 -2.89 21.09
C ALA A 43 -6.54 -3.32 22.39
N GLN A 44 -5.66 -2.48 22.95
CA GLN A 44 -4.81 -2.80 24.11
C GLN A 44 -4.04 -4.11 23.95
N LYS A 45 -3.60 -4.42 22.72
CA LYS A 45 -2.80 -5.60 22.41
C LYS A 45 -1.31 -5.26 22.50
N PRO A 46 -0.46 -6.25 22.85
CA PRO A 46 0.99 -6.07 22.82
C PRO A 46 1.48 -5.54 21.46
N ILE A 47 2.38 -4.55 21.50
CA ILE A 47 3.02 -4.01 20.30
C ILE A 47 4.36 -4.71 20.17
N ASN A 48 4.33 -5.86 19.50
CA ASN A 48 5.53 -6.58 19.09
C ASN A 48 5.45 -6.88 17.58
N ARG A 49 6.57 -7.32 17.03
CA ARG A 49 6.71 -7.59 15.60
C ARG A 49 5.65 -8.54 15.06
N ASP A 50 5.34 -9.61 15.78
CA ASP A 50 4.37 -10.61 15.33
C ASP A 50 2.95 -10.05 15.35
N SER A 51 2.58 -9.33 16.41
CA SER A 51 1.28 -8.66 16.53
C SER A 51 1.06 -7.61 15.43
N ILE A 52 2.11 -6.85 15.05
CA ILE A 52 2.03 -5.87 13.94
C ILE A 52 1.82 -6.59 12.61
N VAL A 53 2.54 -7.68 12.36
CA VAL A 53 2.40 -8.47 11.14
C VAL A 53 1.00 -9.08 11.01
N GLU A 54 0.47 -9.65 12.08
CA GLU A 54 -0.88 -10.21 12.12
C GLU A 54 -1.93 -9.13 11.81
N GLU A 55 -1.79 -7.96 12.41
CA GLU A 55 -2.71 -6.84 12.21
C GLU A 55 -2.66 -6.29 10.78
N LEU A 56 -1.47 -6.20 10.17
CA LEU A 56 -1.30 -5.83 8.76
C LEU A 56 -2.00 -6.83 7.82
N VAL A 57 -1.89 -8.13 8.10
CA VAL A 57 -2.60 -9.17 7.33
C VAL A 57 -4.12 -9.05 7.51
N ARG A 58 -4.58 -8.73 8.73
CA ARG A 58 -6.00 -8.51 9.02
C ARG A 58 -6.55 -7.31 8.23
N LEU A 59 -5.84 -6.18 8.24
CA LEU A 59 -6.23 -4.96 7.53
C LEU A 59 -6.23 -5.16 6.00
N GLY A 60 -5.22 -5.83 5.45
CA GLY A 60 -5.16 -6.14 4.01
C GLY A 60 -6.35 -6.98 3.54
N ARG A 61 -6.77 -7.97 4.34
CA ARG A 61 -7.94 -8.81 4.05
C ARG A 61 -9.28 -8.06 4.13
N GLN A 62 -9.39 -7.04 4.98
CA GLN A 62 -10.62 -6.27 5.13
C GLN A 62 -10.86 -5.28 3.99
N LYS A 63 -9.80 -4.79 3.35
CA LYS A 63 -9.89 -3.77 2.29
C LYS A 63 -10.04 -4.36 0.89
N GLY A 64 -9.34 -5.44 0.57
CA GLY A 64 -9.72 -6.36 -0.53
C GLY A 64 -9.78 -5.80 -1.97
N ASP A 65 -9.18 -4.65 -2.27
CA ASP A 65 -9.17 -4.03 -3.62
C ASP A 65 -7.95 -4.42 -4.49
N GLY A 66 -7.08 -5.30 -3.98
CA GLY A 66 -5.85 -5.78 -4.63
C GLY A 66 -4.68 -4.82 -4.52
N VAL A 67 -4.89 -3.52 -4.74
CA VAL A 67 -3.83 -2.49 -4.70
C VAL A 67 -3.44 -2.14 -3.26
N GLU A 68 -4.41 -1.95 -2.37
CA GLU A 68 -4.12 -1.72 -0.96
C GLU A 68 -3.59 -3.00 -0.30
N ASP A 69 -4.08 -4.17 -0.72
CA ASP A 69 -3.57 -5.47 -0.25
C ASP A 69 -2.06 -5.64 -0.53
N GLU A 70 -1.57 -5.17 -1.69
CA GLU A 70 -0.13 -5.13 -1.96
C GLU A 70 0.64 -4.22 -1.00
N ILE A 71 0.08 -3.07 -0.62
CA ILE A 71 0.70 -2.14 0.35
C ILE A 71 0.79 -2.81 1.72
N PHE A 72 -0.27 -3.48 2.19
CA PHE A 72 -0.25 -4.20 3.47
C PHE A 72 0.72 -5.38 3.45
N LYS A 73 0.82 -6.11 2.34
CA LYS A 73 1.82 -7.18 2.17
C LYS A 73 3.25 -6.63 2.22
N GLN A 74 3.54 -5.53 1.53
CA GLN A 74 4.84 -4.87 1.56
C GLN A 74 5.19 -4.39 2.98
N ALA A 75 4.25 -3.76 3.69
CA ALA A 75 4.39 -3.37 5.08
C ALA A 75 4.73 -4.57 5.99
N ALA A 76 4.00 -5.68 5.84
CA ALA A 76 4.25 -6.89 6.63
C ALA A 76 5.64 -7.48 6.36
N ILE A 77 6.12 -7.42 5.11
CA ILE A 77 7.47 -7.84 4.75
C ILE A 77 8.53 -6.94 5.41
N LEU A 78 8.35 -5.63 5.42
CA LEU A 78 9.31 -4.70 6.05
C LEU A 78 9.40 -4.92 7.56
N VAL A 79 8.26 -5.02 8.25
CA VAL A 79 8.22 -5.30 9.69
C VAL A 79 8.88 -6.65 10.01
N ARG A 80 8.68 -7.67 9.15
CA ARG A 80 9.39 -8.97 9.25
C ARG A 80 10.89 -8.88 8.95
N LYS A 81 11.37 -7.85 8.29
CA LYS A 81 12.82 -7.66 8.09
C LYS A 81 13.44 -6.86 9.22
N GLY A 82 12.63 -6.19 10.04
CA GLY A 82 13.12 -5.27 11.08
C GLY A 82 13.73 -4.00 10.49
N MET A 83 13.29 -3.62 9.28
CA MET A 83 13.72 -2.41 8.57
C MET A 83 12.66 -1.32 8.70
#